data_AF-A0A653CH08-F1
#
_entry.id   AF-A0A653CH08-F1
#
_cell.length_a   1.000
_cell.length_b   1.000
_cell.length_c   1.000
_cell.angle_alpha   90.00
_cell.angle_beta   90.00
_cell.angle_gamma   90.00
#
_symmetry.space_group_name_H-M   'P 1'
#
loop_
_entity.id
_entity.type
_entity.pdbx_description
1 polymer ?
#
loop_
_entity_poly.entity_id
_entity_poly.type
_entity_poly.pdbx_seq_one_letter_code
_entity_poly.pdbx_strand_id
1 'polypeptide(L)'
;MLGKSGRIAAVLKRSETREIVAPVGDRICIHSNGKDQVRISALDLSCCKQCSSKGLCKGGTIDEAFVYWAKTGIVTGGEVRRNQTDL
;
A
#
# COMPACT_ATOMS: atom_id res chain seq x y z
N MET A 1 7.07 34.20 -11.83
CA MET A 1 6.14 34.55 -10.74
C MET A 1 4.73 34.08 -11.12
N LEU A 2 4.43 32.79 -10.93
CA LEU A 2 3.09 32.19 -11.01
C LEU A 2 3.16 31.09 -9.94
N GLY A 3 2.37 31.03 -8.87
CA GLY A 3 1.02 31.49 -8.67
C GLY A 3 0.21 30.28 -8.19
N LYS A 4 -0.11 30.25 -6.89
CA LYS A 4 -1.03 29.35 -6.14
C LYS A 4 -0.46 28.12 -5.42
N SER A 5 -0.92 28.03 -4.17
CA SER A 5 -1.10 26.85 -3.31
C SER A 5 0.09 26.31 -2.53
N GLY A 6 0.43 27.04 -1.45
CA GLY A 6 0.85 26.39 -0.21
C GLY A 6 -0.25 25.47 0.31
N ARG A 7 -0.19 24.18 -0.08
CA ARG A 7 -0.83 22.98 0.52
C ARG A 7 -0.65 21.70 -0.32
N ILE A 8 0.37 21.61 -1.20
CA ILE A 8 0.51 20.47 -2.13
C ILE A 8 1.85 19.73 -1.92
N ALA A 9 2.12 19.28 -0.70
CA ALA A 9 3.27 18.39 -0.42
C ALA A 9 2.90 17.09 0.32
N ALA A 10 1.61 16.82 0.58
CA ALA A 10 1.20 15.67 1.40
C ALA A 10 -0.01 14.88 0.86
N VAL A 11 -0.21 14.87 -0.47
CA VAL A 11 -1.27 14.06 -1.11
C VAL A 11 -0.70 12.92 -1.97
N LEU A 12 0.61 12.90 -2.25
CA LEU A 12 1.25 11.95 -3.17
C LEU A 12 1.85 10.68 -2.52
N LYS A 13 1.29 10.17 -1.43
CA LYS A 13 1.73 8.86 -0.86
C LYS A 13 0.59 7.91 -0.43
N ARG A 14 -0.67 8.29 -0.66
CA ARG A 14 -1.84 7.50 -0.21
C ARG A 14 -2.66 6.85 -1.33
N SER A 15 -2.64 7.39 -2.53
CA SER A 15 -3.42 6.86 -3.66
C SER A 15 -2.82 5.57 -4.21
N GLU A 16 -1.50 5.56 -4.45
CA GLU A 16 -0.80 4.47 -5.13
C GLU A 16 -0.87 3.14 -4.35
N THR A 17 -0.75 3.17 -3.03
CA THR A 17 -0.83 1.94 -2.21
C THR A 17 -2.24 1.33 -2.24
N ARG A 18 -3.29 2.17 -2.35
CA ARG A 18 -4.68 1.71 -2.38
C ARG A 18 -4.99 0.91 -3.65
N GLU A 19 -4.35 1.29 -4.76
CA GLU A 19 -4.48 0.63 -6.06
C GLU A 19 -3.95 -0.81 -6.06
N ILE A 20 -3.17 -1.20 -5.05
CA ILE A 20 -2.64 -2.56 -4.91
C ILE A 20 -3.40 -3.34 -3.84
N VAL A 21 -3.56 -2.76 -2.63
CA VAL A 21 -4.16 -3.49 -1.49
C VAL A 21 -5.62 -3.86 -1.71
N ALA A 22 -6.39 -3.02 -2.42
CA ALA A 22 -7.79 -3.32 -2.69
C ALA A 22 -7.94 -4.47 -3.71
N PRO A 23 -7.31 -4.43 -4.90
CA PRO A 23 -7.40 -5.56 -5.83
C PRO A 23 -6.85 -6.88 -5.29
N VAL A 24 -5.81 -6.85 -4.45
CA VAL A 24 -5.32 -8.07 -3.77
C VAL A 24 -6.37 -8.66 -2.84
N GLY A 25 -7.02 -7.82 -2.02
CA GLY A 25 -8.12 -8.26 -1.16
C GLY A 25 -9.32 -8.79 -1.96
N ASP A 26 -9.70 -8.10 -3.04
CA ASP A 26 -10.79 -8.51 -3.93
C ASP A 26 -10.49 -9.87 -4.56
N ARG A 27 -9.25 -10.11 -5.02
CA ARG A 27 -8.83 -11.41 -5.57
C ARG A 27 -8.92 -12.54 -4.55
N ILE A 28 -8.55 -12.30 -3.29
CA ILE A 28 -8.68 -13.30 -2.21
C ILE A 28 -10.17 -13.61 -1.96
N CYS A 29 -11.02 -12.58 -1.90
CA CYS A 29 -12.46 -12.75 -1.74
C CYS A 29 -13.06 -13.56 -2.90
N ILE A 30 -12.73 -13.23 -4.14
CA ILE A 30 -13.22 -13.95 -5.33
C ILE A 30 -12.75 -15.40 -5.31
N HIS A 31 -11.46 -15.65 -5.07
CA HIS A 31 -10.89 -17.00 -5.12
C HIS A 31 -11.40 -17.91 -4.00
N SER A 32 -11.80 -17.32 -2.86
CA SER A 32 -12.37 -18.04 -1.72
C SER A 32 -13.90 -18.22 -1.81
N ASN A 33 -14.53 -17.84 -2.93
CA ASN A 33 -16.00 -17.76 -3.05
C ASN A 33 -16.65 -16.94 -1.92
N GLY A 34 -16.04 -15.81 -1.57
CA GLY A 34 -16.54 -14.87 -0.58
C GLY A 34 -16.29 -15.27 0.88
N LYS A 35 -15.57 -16.37 1.14
CA LYS A 35 -15.28 -16.81 2.51
C LYS A 35 -14.20 -15.96 3.19
N ASP A 36 -13.20 -15.53 2.43
CA ASP A 36 -12.05 -14.78 2.97
C ASP A 36 -12.13 -13.31 2.56
N GLN A 37 -12.68 -12.48 3.45
CA GLN A 37 -12.82 -11.03 3.25
C GLN A 37 -11.76 -10.28 4.07
N VAL A 38 -10.53 -10.25 3.56
CA VAL A 38 -9.39 -9.66 4.28
C VAL A 38 -9.09 -8.23 3.84
N ARG A 39 -8.61 -7.41 4.77
CA ARG A 39 -8.02 -6.11 4.48
C ARG A 39 -6.50 -6.24 4.46
N ILE A 40 -5.88 -5.86 3.35
CA ILE A 40 -4.43 -5.96 3.17
C ILE A 40 -3.74 -4.73 3.78
N SER A 41 -2.63 -4.96 4.48
CA SER A 41 -1.87 -3.91 5.15
C SER A 41 -1.20 -2.98 4.15
N ALA A 42 -1.72 -1.75 4.04
CA ALA A 42 -1.08 -0.70 3.26
C ALA A 42 0.29 -0.30 3.84
N LEU A 43 0.48 -0.43 5.15
CA LEU A 43 1.74 -0.08 5.81
C LEU A 43 2.85 -1.05 5.42
N ASP A 44 2.55 -2.35 5.43
CA ASP A 44 3.51 -3.40 5.06
C ASP A 44 3.98 -3.21 3.61
N LEU A 45 3.03 -2.97 2.70
CA LEU A 45 3.34 -2.66 1.30
C LEU A 45 4.15 -1.36 1.16
N SER A 46 3.84 -0.33 1.96
CA SER A 46 4.54 0.97 1.88
C SER A 46 5.99 0.93 2.35
N CYS A 47 6.39 -0.09 3.12
CA CYS A 47 7.73 -0.26 3.69
C CYS A 47 8.41 -1.56 3.23
N CYS A 48 7.97 -2.10 2.10
CA CYS A 48 8.58 -3.25 1.46
C CYS A 48 10.03 -2.95 1.03
N LYS A 49 11.00 -3.64 1.64
CA LYS A 49 12.44 -3.49 1.33
C LYS A 49 12.80 -3.94 -0.10
N GLN A 50 12.02 -4.84 -0.68
CA GLN A 50 12.23 -5.38 -2.03
C GLN A 50 11.52 -4.58 -3.14
N CYS A 51 10.55 -3.75 -2.78
CA CYS A 51 9.75 -2.95 -3.71
C CYS A 51 10.34 -1.55 -3.92
N SER A 52 11.53 -1.30 -3.37
CA SER A 52 12.15 0.01 -3.29
C SER A 52 13.59 -0.12 -3.74
N SER A 53 13.98 0.60 -4.80
CA SER A 53 15.35 0.62 -5.31
C SER A 53 16.38 1.15 -4.30
N LYS A 54 15.93 1.63 -3.12
CA LYS A 54 16.77 2.19 -2.04
C LYS A 54 16.45 1.64 -0.63
N GLY A 55 15.66 0.57 -0.50
CA GLY A 55 15.37 -0.07 0.79
C GLY A 55 14.62 0.80 1.82
N LEU A 56 13.98 1.89 1.38
CA LEU A 56 13.21 2.82 2.22
C LEU A 56 11.73 2.84 1.81
N CYS A 57 10.83 3.28 2.71
CA CYS A 57 9.41 3.56 2.47
C CYS A 57 9.20 4.81 1.58
N LYS A 58 9.86 4.79 0.43
CA LYS A 58 9.92 5.86 -0.58
C LYS A 58 9.14 5.51 -1.85
N GLY A 59 8.50 4.34 -1.89
CA GLY A 59 7.68 3.88 -3.00
C GLY A 59 8.41 2.91 -3.93
N GLY A 60 7.61 2.36 -4.85
CA GLY A 60 7.94 1.38 -5.89
C GLY A 60 6.91 1.48 -7.01
N THR A 61 7.03 0.65 -8.05
CA THR A 61 6.01 0.58 -9.11
C THR A 61 4.87 -0.39 -8.75
N ILE A 62 3.72 -0.26 -9.42
CA ILE A 62 2.57 -1.15 -9.23
C ILE A 62 2.93 -2.60 -9.59
N ASP A 63 3.66 -2.81 -10.68
CA ASP A 63 4.06 -4.13 -11.14
C ASP A 63 4.99 -4.82 -10.12
N GLU A 64 5.96 -4.10 -9.58
CA GLU A 64 6.84 -4.61 -8.52
C GLU A 64 6.05 -5.01 -7.27
N ALA A 65 4.99 -4.28 -6.94
CA ALA A 65 4.15 -4.58 -5.79
C ALA A 65 3.32 -5.88 -5.98
N PHE A 66 2.79 -6.13 -7.18
CA PHE A 66 2.12 -7.41 -7.48
C PHE A 66 3.12 -8.58 -7.51
N VAL A 67 4.33 -8.37 -8.04
CA VAL A 67 5.41 -9.37 -7.99
C VAL A 67 5.81 -9.68 -6.54
N TYR A 68 5.90 -8.67 -5.68
CA TYR A 68 6.18 -8.85 -4.26
C TYR A 68 5.05 -9.64 -3.58
N TRP A 69 3.79 -9.23 -3.74
CA TRP A 69 2.64 -9.98 -3.22
C TRP A 69 2.68 -11.46 -3.62
N ALA A 70 2.97 -11.75 -4.90
CA ALA A 70 3.04 -13.13 -5.38
C ALA A 70 4.23 -13.93 -4.82
N LYS A 71 5.37 -13.29 -4.55
CA LYS A 71 6.59 -13.95 -4.07
C LYS A 71 6.66 -14.13 -2.56
N THR A 72 6.21 -13.13 -1.81
CA THR A 72 6.42 -13.04 -0.35
C THR A 72 5.11 -13.03 0.44
N GLY A 73 3.99 -12.66 -0.19
CA GLY A 73 2.77 -12.28 0.50
C GLY A 73 2.85 -10.88 1.11
N ILE A 74 1.69 -10.39 1.55
CA ILE A 74 1.52 -9.13 2.31
C ILE A 74 0.62 -9.46 3.49
N VAL A 75 0.97 -9.01 4.69
CA VAL A 75 0.15 -9.27 5.88
C VAL A 75 -1.19 -8.54 5.80
N THR A 76 -2.19 -9.06 6.51
CA THR A 76 -3.45 -8.32 6.71
C THR A 76 -3.22 -7.12 7.63
N GLY A 77 -4.06 -6.10 7.52
CA GLY A 77 -3.90 -4.87 8.30
C GLY A 77 -5.11 -3.94 8.25
N GLY A 78 -5.27 -3.17 9.32
CA GLY A 78 -6.31 -2.16 9.47
C GLY A 78 -5.94 -0.81 8.83
N GLU A 79 -6.78 0.19 9.06
CA GLU A 79 -6.49 1.55 8.61
C GLU A 79 -5.31 2.15 9.36
N VAL A 80 -4.33 2.66 8.60
CA VAL A 80 -3.23 3.44 9.16
C VAL A 80 -3.77 4.76 9.70
N ARG A 81 -3.96 4.85 11.02
CA ARG A 81 -4.37 6.07 11.72
C ARG A 81 -3.17 7.02 11.86
N ARG A 82 -3.35 8.28 11.46
CA ARG A 82 -2.26 9.30 11.43
C ARG A 82 -1.72 9.72 12.80
N ASN A 83 -2.29 9.25 13.90
CA ASN A 83 -1.84 9.54 15.26
C ASN A 83 -1.36 8.29 16.01
N GLN A 84 -1.03 7.24 15.27
CA GLN A 84 -0.45 6.04 15.86
C GLN A 84 1.07 6.25 15.98
N THR A 85 1.51 6.81 17.11
CA THR A 85 2.87 6.56 17.61
C THR A 85 2.82 5.17 18.23
N ASP A 86 3.11 4.15 17.44
CA ASP A 86 3.31 2.81 17.97
C ASP A 86 4.53 2.85 18.91
N LEU A 87 4.29 2.51 20.18
CA LEU A 87 5.32 2.11 21.14
C LEU A 87 5.99 0.80 20.66
#